data_AF-A0A1C5T4N9-F1
#
_entry.id   AF-A0A1C5T4N9-F1
#
_cell.length_a   1.000
_cell.length_b   1.000
_cell.length_c   1.000
_cell.angle_alpha   90.00
_cell.angle_beta   90.00
_cell.angle_gamma   90.00
#
_symmetry.space_group_name_H-M   'P 1'
#
loop_
_entity.id
_entity.type
_entity.pdbx_description
1 polymer ?
#
loop_
_entity_poly.entity_id
_entity_poly.type
_entity_poly.pdbx_seq_one_letter_code
_entity_poly.pdbx_strand_id
1 'polypeptide(L)'
;MSAFERLLEQKAVALQYSPEKDTAPVIVASGMGYMAEKITEAARKSGVPVYEDDSLATLLSRLQLGAAVPEELYQAIIEIYIYFLGYVPSPEEKENEEKVENT
;
A
#
# COMPACT_ATOMS: atom_id res chain seq x y z
N MET A 1 1.91 -7.64 -26.08
CA MET A 1 1.02 -8.08 -24.98
C MET A 1 -0.41 -7.66 -25.28
N SER A 2 -1.33 -8.61 -25.25
CA SER A 2 -2.77 -8.38 -25.42
C SER A 2 -3.34 -7.61 -24.21
N ALA A 3 -4.44 -6.88 -24.39
CA ALA A 3 -5.16 -6.25 -23.29
C ALA A 3 -5.66 -7.28 -22.25
N PHE A 4 -5.96 -8.49 -22.72
CA PHE A 4 -6.37 -9.61 -21.87
C PHE A 4 -5.22 -10.10 -20.97
N GLU A 5 -3.99 -10.18 -21.49
CA GLU A 5 -2.81 -10.59 -20.73
C GLU A 5 -2.49 -9.58 -19.62
N ARG A 6 -2.56 -8.27 -19.94
CA ARG A 6 -2.36 -7.22 -18.93
C ARG A 6 -3.35 -7.33 -17.78
N LEU A 7 -4.62 -7.63 -18.08
CA LEU A 7 -5.62 -7.80 -17.03
C LEU A 7 -5.25 -8.96 -16.11
N LEU A 8 -4.84 -10.11 -16.65
CA LEU A 8 -4.48 -11.30 -15.86
C LEU A 8 -3.29 -11.07 -14.92
N GLU A 9 -2.37 -10.19 -15.29
CA GLU A 9 -1.16 -9.89 -14.51
C GLU A 9 -1.35 -8.80 -13.45
N GLN A 10 -2.43 -8.02 -13.54
CA GLN A 10 -2.76 -6.99 -12.55
C GLN A 10 -2.96 -7.59 -11.16
N LYS A 11 -2.45 -6.88 -10.15
CA LYS A 11 -2.63 -7.19 -8.75
C LYS A 11 -3.15 -5.97 -8.02
N ALA A 12 -3.98 -6.20 -7.02
CA ALA A 12 -4.42 -5.15 -6.12
C ALA A 12 -4.41 -5.66 -4.68
N VAL A 13 -4.01 -4.77 -3.78
CA VAL A 13 -3.98 -5.02 -2.34
C VAL A 13 -4.65 -3.83 -1.66
N ALA A 14 -5.53 -4.11 -0.70
CA ALA A 14 -6.17 -3.09 0.11
C ALA A 14 -5.56 -3.11 1.51
N LEU A 15 -5.19 -1.93 1.99
CA LEU A 15 -4.61 -1.70 3.30
C LEU A 15 -5.63 -0.99 4.20
N GLN A 16 -5.62 -1.34 5.48
CA GLN A 16 -6.34 -0.61 6.52
C GLN A 16 -5.39 -0.29 7.66
N TYR A 17 -5.57 0.87 8.30
CA TYR A 17 -4.85 1.21 9.52
C TYR A 17 -5.81 1.85 10.51
N SER A 18 -5.91 1.25 11.71
CA SER A 18 -6.65 1.80 12.84
C SER A 18 -5.67 2.10 13.99
N PRO A 19 -5.31 3.37 14.27
CA PRO A 19 -4.28 3.71 15.26
C PRO A 19 -4.61 3.26 16.69
N GLU A 20 -5.89 3.02 17.00
CA GLU A 20 -6.32 2.51 18.31
C GLU A 20 -6.15 0.99 18.48
N LYS A 21 -5.94 0.26 17.38
CA LYS A 21 -6.00 -1.21 17.35
C LYS A 21 -4.77 -1.86 16.73
N ASP A 22 -4.19 -1.21 15.73
CA ASP A 22 -3.15 -1.76 14.90
C ASP A 22 -1.84 -1.02 15.16
N THR A 23 -0.75 -1.78 15.27
CA THR A 23 0.60 -1.21 15.35
C THR A 23 1.16 -0.86 13.97
N ALA A 24 0.56 -1.38 12.90
CA ALA A 24 0.94 -1.17 11.52
C ALA A 24 -0.26 -1.38 10.60
N PRO A 25 -0.23 -0.85 9.37
CA PRO A 25 -1.26 -1.13 8.37
C PRO A 25 -1.41 -2.63 8.11
N VAL A 26 -2.64 -3.11 7.95
CA VAL A 26 -2.98 -4.53 7.76
C VAL A 26 -3.54 -4.77 6.36
N ILE A 27 -3.25 -5.95 5.81
CA ILE A 27 -3.82 -6.40 4.53
C ILE A 27 -5.27 -6.85 4.74
N VAL A 28 -6.25 -6.12 4.18
CA VAL A 28 -7.69 -6.49 4.30
C VAL A 28 -8.25 -7.12 3.04
N ALA A 29 -7.61 -6.92 1.88
CA ALA A 29 -7.92 -7.62 0.64
C ALA A 29 -6.68 -7.76 -0.23
N SER A 30 -6.60 -8.81 -1.02
CA SER A 30 -5.55 -9.05 -2.02
C SER A 30 -6.12 -9.88 -3.15
N GLY A 31 -5.75 -9.57 -4.39
CA GLY A 31 -6.27 -10.27 -5.56
C GLY A 31 -5.44 -10.01 -6.81
N MET A 32 -5.67 -10.84 -7.82
CA MET A 32 -5.08 -10.74 -9.14
C MET A 32 -6.13 -10.87 -10.23
N GLY A 33 -5.84 -10.39 -11.43
CA GLY A 33 -6.76 -10.50 -12.56
C GLY A 33 -8.09 -9.80 -12.28
N TYR A 34 -9.17 -10.52 -12.54
CA TYR A 34 -10.53 -10.10 -12.24
C TYR A 34 -10.73 -9.67 -10.78
N MET A 35 -10.09 -10.34 -9.82
CA MET A 35 -10.23 -9.97 -8.41
C MET A 35 -9.59 -8.61 -8.10
N ALA A 36 -8.44 -8.31 -8.73
CA ALA A 36 -7.79 -7.01 -8.60
C ALA A 36 -8.67 -5.88 -9.16
N GLU A 37 -9.34 -6.12 -10.29
CA GLU A 37 -10.33 -5.21 -10.86
C GLU A 37 -11.49 -4.96 -9.88
N LYS A 38 -12.01 -6.00 -9.22
CA LYS A 38 -13.10 -5.86 -8.24
C LYS A 38 -12.68 -5.12 -6.98
N ILE A 39 -11.47 -5.33 -6.50
CA ILE A 39 -10.92 -4.59 -5.35
C ILE A 39 -10.82 -3.10 -5.69
N THR A 40 -10.26 -2.75 -6.84
CA THR A 40 -10.11 -1.35 -7.27
C THR A 40 -11.45 -0.68 -7.58
N GLU A 41 -12.41 -1.41 -8.18
CA GLU A 41 -13.78 -0.93 -8.39
C GLU A 41 -14.48 -0.62 -7.06
N ALA A 42 -14.36 -1.51 -6.07
CA ALA A 42 -14.95 -1.33 -4.74
C ALA A 42 -14.32 -0.14 -3.99
N ALA A 43 -13.00 0.02 -4.06
CA ALA A 43 -12.28 1.15 -3.49
C ALA A 43 -12.79 2.48 -4.07
N ARG A 44 -12.86 2.59 -5.40
CA ARG A 44 -13.36 3.80 -6.09
C ARG A 44 -14.79 4.14 -5.70
N LYS A 45 -15.68 3.14 -5.63
CA LYS A 45 -17.09 3.35 -5.20
C LYS A 45 -17.21 3.82 -3.75
N SER A 46 -16.25 3.47 -2.91
CA SER A 46 -16.25 3.79 -1.48
C SER A 46 -15.43 5.03 -1.15
N GLY A 47 -14.85 5.72 -2.14
CA GLY A 47 -13.98 6.87 -1.93
C GLY A 47 -12.62 6.52 -1.32
N VAL A 48 -12.20 5.25 -1.39
CA VAL A 48 -10.87 4.83 -0.96
C VAL A 48 -9.87 5.16 -2.08
N PRO A 49 -8.80 5.91 -1.79
CA PRO A 49 -7.81 6.28 -2.80
C PRO A 49 -7.05 5.06 -3.32
N VAL A 50 -6.62 5.10 -4.58
CA VAL A 50 -5.89 4.01 -5.24
C VAL A 50 -4.54 4.53 -5.69
N TYR A 51 -3.48 3.84 -5.28
CA TYR A 51 -2.09 4.09 -5.67
C TYR A 51 -1.63 2.98 -6.63
N GLU A 52 -0.99 3.35 -7.74
CA GLU A 52 -0.56 2.41 -8.77
C GLU A 52 0.96 2.22 -8.71
N ASP A 53 1.38 1.04 -8.25
CA ASP A 53 2.77 0.59 -8.25
C ASP A 53 2.81 -0.94 -8.41
N ASP A 54 3.30 -1.41 -9.56
CA ASP A 54 3.34 -2.84 -9.91
C ASP A 54 4.24 -3.65 -8.98
N SER A 55 5.37 -3.07 -8.54
CA SER A 55 6.37 -3.76 -7.74
C SER A 55 5.86 -3.94 -6.31
N LEU A 56 5.35 -2.86 -5.72
CA LEU A 56 4.80 -2.87 -4.38
C LEU A 56 3.51 -3.68 -4.29
N ALA A 57 2.60 -3.54 -5.26
CA ALA A 57 1.40 -4.39 -5.32
C ALA A 57 1.77 -5.87 -5.42
N THR A 58 2.80 -6.21 -6.21
CA THR A 58 3.31 -7.59 -6.30
C THR A 58 3.91 -8.07 -4.98
N LEU A 59 4.69 -7.23 -4.30
CA LEU A 59 5.31 -7.58 -3.03
C LEU A 59 4.25 -7.79 -1.93
N LEU A 60 3.35 -6.82 -1.76
CA LEU A 60 2.28 -6.86 -0.76
C LEU A 60 1.28 -7.99 -1.03
N SER A 61 1.04 -8.35 -2.30
CA SER A 61 0.12 -9.44 -2.66
C SER A 61 0.58 -10.81 -2.15
N ARG A 62 1.86 -10.96 -1.81
CA ARG A 62 2.45 -12.19 -1.24
C ARG A 62 2.20 -12.32 0.26
N LEU A 63 1.77 -11.25 0.92
CA LEU A 63 1.46 -11.26 2.34
C LEU A 63 0.09 -11.89 2.59
N GLN A 64 -0.08 -12.49 3.77
CA GLN A 64 -1.32 -13.15 4.14
C GLN A 64 -2.41 -12.12 4.46
N LEU A 65 -3.66 -12.43 4.09
CA LEU A 65 -4.81 -11.64 4.51
C LEU A 65 -4.87 -11.55 6.04
N GLY A 66 -5.11 -10.35 6.56
CA GLY A 66 -5.11 -10.03 7.98
C GLY A 66 -3.71 -9.83 8.60
N ALA A 67 -2.63 -10.04 7.83
CA ALA A 67 -1.28 -9.76 8.32
C ALA A 67 -1.01 -8.26 8.36
N ALA A 68 -0.28 -7.83 9.38
CA ALA A 68 0.36 -6.52 9.41
C ALA A 68 1.45 -6.46 8.33
N VAL A 69 1.62 -5.28 7.74
CA VAL A 69 2.75 -5.00 6.86
C VAL A 69 4.06 -5.15 7.66
N PRO A 70 5.09 -5.82 7.13
CA PRO A 70 6.40 -5.91 7.78
C PRO A 70 7.12 -4.56 7.85
N GLU A 71 7.99 -4.39 8.85
CA GLU A 71 8.75 -3.14 9.09
C GLU A 71 9.59 -2.73 7.89
N GLU A 72 10.14 -3.71 7.15
CA GLU A 72 10.97 -3.47 5.96
C GLU A 72 10.20 -2.78 4.83
N LEU A 73 8.86 -2.79 4.88
CA LEU A 73 8.00 -2.14 3.89
C LEU A 73 7.39 -0.83 4.40
N TYR A 74 7.65 -0.41 5.64
CA TYR A 74 7.03 0.78 6.23
C TYR A 74 7.32 2.03 5.42
N GLN A 75 8.55 2.20 4.94
CA GLN A 75 8.93 3.38 4.16
C GLN A 75 8.05 3.53 2.92
N ALA A 76 7.82 2.44 2.18
CA ALA A 76 6.96 2.45 1.00
C ALA A 76 5.50 2.79 1.36
N ILE A 77 4.99 2.34 2.51
CA ILE A 77 3.63 2.67 2.95
C ILE A 77 3.51 4.14 3.39
N ILE A 78 4.53 4.65 4.08
CA ILE A 78 4.59 6.06 4.50
C ILE A 78 4.58 6.97 3.26
N GLU A 79 5.34 6.65 2.23
CA GLU A 79 5.35 7.40 0.97
C GLU A 79 3.95 7.49 0.34
N ILE A 80 3.19 6.40 0.37
CA ILE A 80 1.79 6.38 -0.08
C ILE A 80 0.91 7.32 0.77
N TYR A 81 1.07 7.29 2.09
CA TYR A 81 0.30 8.16 2.97
C TYR A 81 0.65 9.64 2.78
N ILE A 82 1.94 9.97 2.66
CA ILE A 82 2.42 11.31 2.36
C ILE A 82 1.79 11.81 1.05
N TYR A 83 1.81 10.95 0.01
CA TYR A 83 1.21 11.26 -1.29
C TYR A 83 -0.27 11.64 -1.18
N PHE A 84 -1.07 10.87 -0.42
CA PHE A 84 -2.51 11.15 -0.28
C PHE A 84 -2.84 12.26 0.71
N LEU A 85 -2.06 12.42 1.77
CA LEU A 85 -2.27 13.47 2.78
C LEU A 85 -1.75 14.83 2.32
N GLY A 86 -0.90 14.87 1.28
CA GLY A 86 -0.19 16.08 0.88
C GLY A 86 0.76 16.58 1.99
N TYR A 87 1.25 15.67 2.81
CA TYR A 87 2.14 15.99 3.92
C TYR A 87 3.50 16.44 3.38
N VAL A 88 4.05 17.52 3.92
CA VAL A 88 5.40 18.00 3.59
C VAL A 88 6.21 18.06 4.88
N PRO A 89 7.11 17.08 5.12
CA PRO A 89 7.92 17.07 6.33
C PRO A 89 8.84 18.29 6.37
N SER A 90 8.98 18.86 7.56
CA SER A 90 9.92 19.95 7.82
C SER A 90 11.37 19.48 7.68
N PRO A 91 12.34 20.38 7.43
CA PRO A 91 13.75 20.00 7.32
C PRO A 91 14.30 19.29 8.56
N GLU A 92 13.80 19.64 9.75
CA GLU A 92 14.24 19.07 11.04
C GLU A 92 13.75 17.62 11.22
N GLU A 93 12.56 17.29 10.71
CA GLU A 93 12.00 15.93 10.78
C GLU A 93 12.75 14.96 9.86
N LYS A 94 13.17 15.43 8.68
CA LYS A 94 13.97 14.64 7.72
C LYS A 94 15.33 14.23 8.29
N GLU A 95 15.97 15.11 9.04
CA GLU A 95 17.29 14.84 9.65
C GLU A 95 17.19 13.81 10.81
N ASN A 96 16.03 13.74 11.46
CA ASN A 96 15.79 12.76 12.52
C ASN A 96 15.50 11.36 11.95
N GLU A 97 14.81 11.26 10.82
CA GLU A 97 14.59 9.99 10.10
C GLU A 97 15.93 9.37 9.64
N GLU A 98 16.82 10.16 9.03
CA GLU A 98 18.14 9.70 8.57
C GLU A 98 19.06 9.22 9.70
N LYS A 99 18.88 9.71 10.94
CA LYS A 99 19.66 9.25 12.11
C LYS A 99 19.16 7.92 12.66
N VAL A 100 17.86 7.63 12.55
CA VAL A 100 17.25 6.39 13.01
C VAL A 100 17.61 5.22 12.08
N GLU A 101 17.72 5.46 10.77
CA GLU A 101 18.12 4.42 9.80
C GLU A 101 19.60 4.02 9.88
N ASN A 102 20.45 4.86 10.48
CA ASN A 102 21.92 4.68 10.53
C ASN A 102 22.46 4.18 11.88
N THR A 103 21.60 3.72 12.80
CA THR A 103 21.96 3.21 14.14
C THR A 103 21.51 1.76 14.31
#